data_AF-A0AAD7CKJ6-F1
#
_entry.id   AF-A0AAD7CKJ6-F1
#
_cell.length_a   1.000
_cell.length_b   1.000
_cell.length_c   1.000
_cell.angle_alpha   90.00
_cell.angle_beta   90.00
_cell.angle_gamma   90.00
#
_symmetry.space_group_name_H-M   'P 1'
#
loop_
_entity.id
_entity.type
_entity.pdbx_description
1 polymer ?
#
loop_
_entity_poly.entity_id
_entity_poly.type
_entity_poly.pdbx_seq_one_letter_code
_entity_poly.pdbx_strand_id
1 'polypeptide(L)'
;MFPGTTQDEFGQKAEAAQKNLQVVRNDGSISALVDHAHNTAYITFWKTGTSTVIIPCLKGEGGAIQVKASGNSSLIFRMDTWEVTVSDPSQTVVGDLEFEFTLLTGKTPPGWGTAQTRSVSVTLPSGGMAGASVIGKLN
;
A
#
# COMPACT_ATOMS: atom_id res chain seq x y z
N MET A 1 -14.83 -5.73 10.12
CA MET A 1 -15.45 -6.98 10.57
C MET A 1 -14.49 -7.63 11.57
N PHE A 2 -14.97 -8.16 12.69
CA PHE A 2 -14.13 -8.81 13.71
C PHE A 2 -14.56 -10.28 13.85
N PRO A 3 -13.95 -11.21 13.10
CA PRO A 3 -14.24 -12.64 13.22
C PRO A 3 -13.95 -13.16 14.63
N GLY A 4 -14.71 -14.16 15.08
CA GLY A 4 -14.46 -14.81 16.38
C GLY A 4 -14.54 -13.86 17.57
N THR A 5 -15.40 -12.83 17.50
CA THR A 5 -15.58 -11.86 18.59
C THR A 5 -16.81 -12.19 19.40
N THR A 6 -16.74 -11.92 20.71
CA THR A 6 -17.93 -11.84 21.57
C THR A 6 -18.53 -10.43 21.50
N GLN A 7 -19.74 -10.27 22.03
CA GLN A 7 -20.38 -8.97 22.17
C GLN A 7 -19.57 -8.02 23.06
N ASP A 8 -19.00 -8.53 24.16
CA ASP A 8 -18.21 -7.73 25.10
C ASP A 8 -16.88 -7.26 24.49
N GLU A 9 -16.23 -8.11 23.69
CA GLU A 9 -14.98 -7.75 22.99
C GLU A 9 -15.20 -6.77 21.82
N PHE A 10 -16.42 -6.71 21.27
CA PHE A 10 -16.69 -5.96 20.05
C PHE A 10 -16.37 -4.47 20.23
N GLY A 11 -16.78 -3.86 21.34
CA GLY A 11 -16.54 -2.44 21.61
C GLY A 11 -15.04 -2.11 21.60
N GLN A 12 -14.25 -2.92 22.29
CA GLN A 12 -12.79 -2.75 22.37
C GLN A 12 -12.12 -2.90 21.01
N LYS A 13 -12.50 -3.91 20.22
CA LYS A 13 -11.96 -4.12 18.86
C LYS A 13 -12.37 -2.99 17.91
N ALA A 14 -13.60 -2.50 18.03
CA ALA A 14 -14.10 -1.38 17.24
C ALA A 14 -13.33 -0.08 17.53
N GLU A 15 -13.12 0.24 18.81
CA GLU A 15 -12.34 1.41 19.22
C GLU A 15 -10.87 1.30 18.78
N ALA A 16 -10.25 0.13 18.94
CA ALA A 16 -8.89 -0.11 18.48
C ALA A 16 -8.78 0.04 16.95
N ALA A 17 -9.77 -0.45 16.19
CA ALA A 17 -9.80 -0.28 14.74
C ALA A 17 -9.99 1.18 14.33
N GLN A 18 -10.87 1.94 15.00
CA GLN A 18 -11.04 3.37 14.74
C GLN A 18 -9.76 4.18 14.98
N LYS A 19 -8.95 3.77 15.95
CA LYS A 19 -7.67 4.41 16.26
C LYS A 19 -6.58 4.06 15.26
N ASN A 20 -6.52 2.79 14.82
CA ASN A 20 -5.38 2.27 14.08
C ASN A 20 -5.61 2.13 12.57
N LEU A 21 -6.86 2.02 12.12
CA LEU A 21 -7.19 1.92 10.70
C LEU A 21 -7.71 3.28 10.21
N GLN A 22 -7.06 3.84 9.20
CA GLN A 22 -7.46 5.09 8.59
C GLN A 22 -7.70 4.87 7.10
N VAL A 23 -8.92 5.13 6.65
CA VAL A 23 -9.22 5.21 5.21
C VAL A 23 -8.56 6.46 4.65
N VAL A 24 -7.67 6.27 3.68
CA VAL A 24 -6.98 7.36 2.97
C VAL A 24 -7.79 7.80 1.77
N ARG A 25 -8.35 6.84 1.02
CA ARG A 25 -9.12 7.10 -0.18
C ARG A 25 -10.10 5.97 -0.43
N ASN A 26 -11.31 6.28 -0.88
CA ASN A 26 -12.29 5.28 -1.28
C ASN A 26 -13.21 5.86 -2.35
N ASP A 27 -12.81 5.73 -3.61
CA ASP A 27 -13.59 6.17 -4.76
C ASP A 27 -13.52 5.14 -5.90
N GLY A 28 -14.14 5.45 -7.05
CA GLY A 28 -14.18 4.55 -8.21
C GLY A 28 -12.84 4.33 -8.91
N SER A 29 -11.74 4.92 -8.44
CA SER A 29 -10.39 4.75 -8.99
C SER A 29 -9.40 4.12 -8.02
N ILE A 30 -9.50 4.42 -6.72
CA ILE A 30 -8.59 3.92 -5.69
C ILE A 30 -9.36 3.62 -4.41
N SER A 31 -9.07 2.45 -3.84
CA SER A 31 -9.40 2.11 -2.45
C SER A 31 -8.09 1.99 -1.67
N ALA A 32 -7.88 2.83 -0.66
CA ALA A 32 -6.66 2.89 0.12
C ALA A 32 -6.96 3.11 1.61
N LEU A 33 -6.28 2.33 2.45
CA LEU A 33 -6.27 2.52 3.90
C LEU A 33 -4.87 2.29 4.45
N VAL A 34 -4.61 2.84 5.63
CA VAL A 34 -3.40 2.58 6.40
C VAL A 34 -3.75 1.93 7.73
N ASP A 35 -2.90 1.01 8.16
CA ASP A 35 -2.91 0.36 9.46
C ASP A 35 -1.70 0.83 10.25
N HIS A 36 -1.95 1.77 11.17
CA HIS A 36 -0.96 2.36 12.07
C HIS A 36 -0.36 1.34 13.03
N ALA A 37 -1.11 0.30 13.41
CA ALA A 37 -0.60 -0.71 14.35
C ALA A 37 0.48 -1.61 13.72
N HIS A 38 0.41 -1.78 12.39
CA HIS A 38 1.32 -2.66 11.64
C HIS A 38 2.18 -1.92 10.61
N ASN A 39 2.23 -0.58 10.65
CA ASN A 39 2.97 0.27 9.72
C ASN A 39 2.76 -0.14 8.25
N THR A 40 1.52 -0.43 7.86
CA THR A 40 1.21 -1.00 6.55
C THR A 40 0.13 -0.19 5.83
N ALA A 41 0.35 0.12 4.56
CA ALA A 41 -0.69 0.63 3.68
C ALA A 41 -1.24 -0.49 2.79
N TYR A 42 -2.56 -0.49 2.59
CA TYR A 42 -3.26 -1.38 1.67
C TYR A 42 -3.92 -0.50 0.61
N ILE A 43 -3.56 -0.70 -0.64
CA ILE A 43 -3.97 0.16 -1.75
C ILE A 43 -4.38 -0.72 -2.92
N THR A 44 -5.55 -0.44 -3.49
CA THR A 44 -6.00 -1.05 -4.75
C THR A 44 -6.24 0.06 -5.76
N PHE A 45 -5.55 -0.05 -6.89
CA PHE A 45 -5.69 0.83 -8.05
C PHE A 45 -6.62 0.14 -9.06
N TRP A 46 -7.83 0.67 -9.24
CA TRP A 46 -8.87 0.03 -10.05
C TRP A 46 -8.78 0.36 -11.54
N LYS A 47 -8.12 1.46 -11.90
CA LYS A 47 -8.03 1.94 -13.28
C LYS A 47 -6.74 1.48 -13.96
N THR A 48 -6.85 1.20 -15.26
CA THR A 48 -5.69 1.04 -16.15
C THR A 48 -4.95 2.38 -16.29
N GLY A 49 -3.64 2.32 -16.51
CA GLY A 49 -2.80 3.51 -16.61
C GLY A 49 -2.42 4.10 -15.26
N THR A 50 -1.82 5.28 -15.29
CA THR A 50 -1.20 5.87 -14.09
C THR A 50 -2.23 6.38 -13.09
N SER A 51 -2.08 5.97 -11.83
CA SER A 51 -2.89 6.44 -10.70
C SER A 51 -2.01 6.81 -9.51
N THR A 52 -2.42 7.82 -8.74
CA THR A 52 -1.64 8.35 -7.62
C THR A 52 -2.50 8.47 -6.36
N VAL A 53 -1.92 8.15 -5.20
CA VAL A 53 -2.49 8.36 -3.87
C VAL A 53 -1.42 8.88 -2.92
N ILE A 54 -1.80 9.74 -1.97
CA ILE A 54 -0.89 10.22 -0.91
C ILE A 54 -1.30 9.53 0.39
N ILE A 55 -0.36 8.86 1.04
CA ILE A 55 -0.54 8.16 2.32
C ILE A 55 0.34 8.81 3.40
N PRO A 56 -0.07 8.81 4.68
CA PRO A 56 0.83 9.21 5.76
C PRO A 56 2.01 8.23 5.85
N CYS A 57 3.20 8.72 6.21
CA CYS A 57 4.29 7.82 6.62
C CYS A 57 4.07 7.43 8.08
N LEU A 58 3.99 6.12 8.32
CA LEU A 58 3.69 5.57 9.64
C LEU A 58 4.96 5.40 10.50
N LYS A 59 6.15 5.51 9.88
CA LYS A 59 7.44 5.31 10.53
C LYS A 59 8.12 6.63 10.90
N GLY A 60 8.48 6.78 12.18
CA GLY A 60 9.44 7.79 12.67
C GLY A 60 9.08 9.26 12.37
N GLU A 61 7.80 9.63 12.42
CA GLU A 61 7.30 10.97 12.08
C GLU A 61 7.68 11.43 10.65
N GLY A 62 7.81 10.48 9.72
CA GLY A 62 8.16 10.78 8.33
C GLY A 62 7.13 11.65 7.62
N GLY A 63 7.59 12.40 6.60
CA GLY A 63 6.70 13.10 5.68
C GLY A 63 5.74 12.15 4.95
N ALA A 64 4.60 12.66 4.48
CA ALA A 64 3.66 11.85 3.69
C ALA A 64 4.34 11.29 2.43
N ILE A 65 3.88 10.13 1.97
CA ILE A 65 4.42 9.44 0.81
C ILE A 65 3.38 9.48 -0.31
N GLN A 66 3.74 10.03 -1.46
CA GLN A 66 2.98 9.87 -2.68
C GLN A 66 3.33 8.52 -3.31
N VAL A 67 2.34 7.67 -3.53
CA VAL A 67 2.46 6.40 -4.24
C VAL A 67 1.79 6.54 -5.60
N LYS A 68 2.53 6.27 -6.66
CA LYS A 68 2.07 6.27 -8.03
C LYS A 68 2.26 4.88 -8.63
N ALA A 69 1.22 4.32 -9.22
CA ALA A 69 1.25 3.03 -9.91
C ALA A 69 1.05 3.24 -11.40
N SER A 70 1.72 2.47 -12.26
CA SER A 70 1.58 2.56 -13.72
C SER A 70 0.34 1.85 -14.29
N GLY A 71 -0.35 1.04 -13.48
CA GLY A 71 -1.52 0.28 -13.90
C GLY A 71 -2.35 -0.26 -12.74
N ASN A 72 -3.42 -0.96 -13.09
CA ASN A 72 -4.34 -1.56 -12.13
C ASN A 72 -3.64 -2.66 -11.33
N SER A 73 -3.82 -2.64 -10.01
CA SER A 73 -3.10 -3.53 -9.10
C SER A 73 -3.62 -3.46 -7.68
N SER A 74 -3.28 -4.49 -6.90
CA SER A 74 -3.33 -4.43 -5.44
C SER A 74 -1.91 -4.34 -4.90
N LEU A 75 -1.70 -3.45 -3.92
CA LEU A 75 -0.43 -3.16 -3.28
C LEU A 75 -0.60 -3.20 -1.76
N ILE A 76 0.22 -4.01 -1.11
CA ILE A 76 0.48 -3.96 0.33
C ILE A 76 1.87 -3.37 0.50
N PHE A 77 1.98 -2.25 1.21
CA PHE A 77 3.24 -1.56 1.44
C PHE A 77 3.57 -1.52 2.94
N ARG A 78 4.57 -2.29 3.35
CA ARG A 78 5.05 -2.38 4.73
C ARG A 78 6.19 -1.37 4.95
N MET A 79 5.92 -0.32 5.70
CA MET A 79 6.86 0.80 5.87
C MET A 79 8.00 0.49 6.86
N ASP A 80 7.84 -0.51 7.72
CA ASP A 80 8.91 -0.93 8.62
C ASP A 80 10.11 -1.53 7.88
N THR A 81 9.82 -2.36 6.86
CA THR A 81 10.81 -3.07 6.04
C THR A 81 11.01 -2.46 4.66
N TRP A 82 10.16 -1.50 4.29
CA TRP A 82 10.07 -0.91 2.95
C TRP A 82 9.83 -1.97 1.86
N GLU A 83 9.02 -2.96 2.20
CA GLU A 83 8.63 -4.07 1.32
C GLU A 83 7.28 -3.79 0.67
N VAL A 84 7.16 -4.17 -0.59
CA VAL A 84 5.90 -4.15 -1.34
C VAL A 84 5.49 -5.57 -1.67
N THR A 85 4.22 -5.90 -1.47
CA THR A 85 3.58 -7.09 -2.05
C THR A 85 2.55 -6.62 -3.04
N VAL A 86 2.66 -7.10 -4.28
CA VAL A 86 1.87 -6.61 -5.40
C VAL A 86 1.20 -7.77 -6.11
N SER A 87 -0.04 -7.60 -6.55
CA SER A 87 -0.71 -8.49 -7.49
C SER A 87 -1.51 -7.71 -8.53
N ASP A 88 -1.85 -8.36 -9.64
CA ASP A 88 -2.86 -7.90 -10.58
C ASP A 88 -4.13 -8.76 -10.47
N PRO A 89 -5.15 -8.32 -9.72
CA PRO A 89 -6.40 -9.06 -9.61
C PRO A 89 -7.16 -9.23 -10.93
N SER A 90 -6.91 -8.36 -11.92
CA SER A 90 -7.58 -8.44 -13.22
C SER A 90 -7.01 -9.53 -14.12
N GLN A 91 -5.75 -9.93 -13.88
CA GLN A 91 -4.99 -10.84 -14.74
C GLN A 91 -4.84 -10.32 -16.18
N THR A 92 -4.89 -9.01 -16.38
CA THR A 92 -4.83 -8.37 -17.71
C THR A 92 -3.60 -7.49 -17.92
N VAL A 93 -2.87 -7.13 -16.86
CA VAL A 93 -1.64 -6.36 -16.98
C VAL A 93 -0.56 -7.25 -17.57
N VAL A 94 0.02 -6.79 -18.68
CA VAL A 94 1.11 -7.49 -19.39
C VAL A 94 2.42 -6.76 -19.13
N GLY A 95 3.44 -7.52 -18.71
CA GLY A 95 4.78 -7.00 -18.46
C GLY A 95 4.98 -6.51 -17.04
N ASP A 96 5.83 -5.49 -16.90
CA ASP A 96 6.23 -4.96 -15.61
C ASP A 96 5.27 -3.87 -15.13
N LEU A 97 4.96 -3.92 -13.84
CA LEU A 97 4.21 -2.89 -13.15
C LEU A 97 5.18 -2.02 -12.35
N GLU A 98 5.09 -0.71 -12.58
CA GLU A 98 5.99 0.27 -11.97
C GLU A 98 5.27 0.99 -10.84
N PHE A 99 5.96 1.09 -9.71
CA PHE A 99 5.54 1.94 -8.61
C PHE A 99 6.60 2.96 -8.28
N GLU A 100 6.17 4.20 -8.08
CA GLU A 100 7.01 5.32 -7.67
C GLU A 100 6.51 5.83 -6.32
N PHE A 101 7.43 5.90 -5.36
CA PHE A 101 7.17 6.34 -4.00
C PHE A 101 7.99 7.59 -3.73
N THR A 102 7.30 8.72 -3.57
CA THR A 102 7.92 10.04 -3.40
C THR A 102 7.63 10.57 -2.01
N LEU A 103 8.67 10.79 -1.22
CA LEU A 103 8.55 11.49 0.05
C LEU A 103 8.21 12.96 -0.22
N LEU A 104 7.06 13.39 0.31
CA LEU A 104 6.66 14.79 0.30
C LEU A 104 7.39 15.56 1.40
N THR A 105 6.98 16.79 1.67
CA THR A 105 7.59 17.60 2.72
C THR A 105 7.51 16.91 4.09
N GLY A 106 8.59 17.01 4.88
CA GLY A 106 8.67 16.42 6.21
C GLY A 106 10.05 15.84 6.52
N LYS A 107 10.14 15.09 7.61
CA LYS A 107 11.36 14.35 7.98
C LYS A 107 11.51 13.12 7.10
N THR A 108 12.74 12.75 6.76
CA THR A 108 13.04 11.48 6.13
C THR A 108 12.84 10.34 7.12
N PRO A 109 11.96 9.36 6.82
CA PRO A 109 11.70 8.27 7.75
C PRO A 109 12.87 7.29 7.83
N PRO A 110 13.08 6.62 8.99
CA PRO A 110 14.18 5.68 9.17
C PRO A 110 14.21 4.55 8.12
N GLY A 111 15.35 4.39 7.46
CA GLY A 111 15.56 3.38 6.41
C GLY A 111 15.12 3.79 5.01
N TRP A 112 14.57 5.00 4.82
CA TRP A 112 14.22 5.53 3.50
C TRP A 112 15.45 5.95 2.66
N GLY A 113 16.63 6.09 3.26
CA GLY A 113 17.82 6.57 2.54
C GLY A 113 17.73 8.06 2.18
N THR A 114 18.48 8.49 1.16
CA THR A 114 18.67 9.91 0.83
C THR A 114 17.86 10.39 -0.37
N ALA A 115 17.37 9.47 -1.22
CA ALA A 115 16.58 9.82 -2.39
C ALA A 115 15.18 10.29 -1.99
N GLN A 116 14.69 11.36 -2.61
CA GLN A 116 13.32 11.80 -2.40
C GLN A 116 12.30 10.82 -2.99
N THR A 117 12.63 10.28 -4.16
CA THR A 117 11.80 9.33 -4.89
C THR A 117 12.52 8.00 -5.01
N ARG A 118 11.79 6.92 -4.78
CA ARG A 118 12.23 5.54 -4.98
C ARG A 118 11.23 4.81 -5.84
N SER A 119 11.72 3.89 -6.66
CA SER A 119 10.86 3.11 -7.55
C SER A 119 11.09 1.62 -7.35
N VAL A 120 10.06 0.84 -7.65
CA VAL A 120 10.12 -0.61 -7.73
C VAL A 120 9.36 -1.05 -8.97
N SER A 121 10.04 -1.84 -9.78
CA SER A 121 9.49 -2.53 -10.93
C SER A 121 9.22 -3.97 -10.53
N VAL A 122 8.03 -4.47 -10.82
CA VAL A 122 7.67 -5.86 -10.55
C VAL A 122 7.15 -6.55 -11.81
N THR A 123 7.79 -7.66 -12.19
CA THR A 123 7.29 -8.53 -13.25
C THR A 123 6.15 -9.38 -12.71
N LEU A 124 4.96 -9.21 -13.28
CA LEU A 124 3.77 -9.92 -12.83
C LEU A 124 3.75 -11.37 -13.35
N PRO A 125 3.27 -12.34 -12.55
CA PRO A 125 3.07 -13.70 -13.00
C PRO A 125 2.03 -13.76 -14.12
N SER A 126 2.23 -14.69 -15.07
CA SER A 126 1.33 -14.91 -16.21
C SER A 126 0.92 -16.38 -16.34
N GLY A 127 0.01 -16.68 -17.28
CA GLY A 127 -0.51 -18.03 -17.50
C GLY A 127 -1.31 -18.54 -16.30
N GLY A 128 -1.12 -19.81 -15.92
CA GLY A 128 -1.82 -20.42 -14.80
C GLY A 128 -1.54 -19.81 -13.42
N MET A 129 -0.59 -18.87 -13.33
CA MET A 129 -0.25 -18.14 -12.11
C MET A 129 -0.72 -16.68 -12.14
N ALA A 130 -1.44 -16.24 -13.17
CA ALA A 130 -1.90 -14.87 -13.27
C ALA A 130 -2.73 -14.47 -12.05
N GLY A 131 -2.46 -13.28 -11.51
CA GLY A 131 -3.05 -12.77 -10.27
C GLY A 131 -2.37 -13.20 -8.98
N ALA A 132 -1.33 -14.05 -9.05
CA ALA A 132 -0.48 -14.32 -7.90
C ALA A 132 0.31 -13.06 -7.48
N SER A 133 0.61 -12.98 -6.19
CA SER A 133 1.38 -11.87 -5.64
C SER A 133 2.88 -12.06 -5.83
N VAL A 134 3.59 -10.96 -6.01
CA VAL A 134 5.05 -10.86 -6.03
C VAL A 134 5.52 -9.90 -4.95
N ILE A 135 6.72 -10.15 -4.41
CA ILE A 135 7.32 -9.33 -3.36
C ILE A 135 8.48 -8.54 -3.97
N GLY A 136 8.50 -7.25 -3.72
CA GLY A 136 9.58 -6.34 -4.08
C GLY A 136 10.04 -5.53 -2.88
N LYS A 137 11.20 -4.87 -3.01
CA LYS A 137 11.74 -3.99 -1.97
C LYS A 137 12.13 -2.65 -2.59
N LEU A 138 11.86 -1.58 -1.86
CA LEU A 138 12.34 -0.24 -2.21
C LEU A 138 13.85 -0.15 -1.96
N ASN A 139 14.63 0.01 -3.02
CA ASN A 139 16.09 0.20 -2.96
C ASN A 139 16.48 1.63 -2.58
#